data_AF-A0A4Q3RIL8-F1
#
_entry.id   AF-A0A4Q3RIL8-F1
#
_cell.length_a   1.000
_cell.length_b   1.000
_cell.length_c   1.000
_cell.angle_alpha   90.00
_cell.angle_beta   90.00
_cell.angle_gamma   90.00
#
_symmetry.space_group_name_H-M   'P 1'
#
loop_
_entity.id
_entity.type
_entity.pdbx_description
1 polymer ?
#
loop_
_entity_poly.entity_id
_entity_poly.type
_entity_poly.pdbx_seq_one_letter_code
_entity_poly.pdbx_strand_id
1 'polypeptide(L)'
;EDRWREWSNDFSVYQFPDANNLQQFIKVGLELQLLHGDLKSANPNLYNIIAHGEYRNRTKSQKWDINAFGRLYTAGYNSGDYHAFVSLQRLLSQRLGTLQVGFENINRSPSFIYDQRSSFYLDAPKDFGKENTAHFFAGYYIPKFGLQLDGDYYFVTNYLYLNGYRNLQQESAVFNLLRVSGKKTFHFGRFWNLHSEVYVQQKAGGAEINVPLVYTRNRFALEGRFFRNLNLSTGLEIRYHTPYKADNYSPVLGQFFYQDTTTISNRPELHAFLNMRVRTFRAYVRIENLNTASFESGFGFKHHNFAAPQYPMPGMIFRLGIYWVFVN
;
A
#
# COMPACT_ATOMS: atom_id res chain seq x y z
N GLU A 1 11.76 -3.43 23.95
CA GLU A 1 10.78 -2.84 23.01
C GLU A 1 11.16 -1.39 22.85
N ASP A 2 11.14 -0.87 21.62
CA ASP A 2 11.35 0.54 21.35
C ASP A 2 9.99 1.23 21.33
N ARG A 3 9.74 2.15 22.27
CA ARG A 3 8.49 2.90 22.34
C ARG A 3 8.74 4.35 21.97
N TRP A 4 7.90 4.87 21.08
CA TRP A 4 7.99 6.26 20.63
C TRP A 4 6.74 7.04 21.00
N ARG A 5 6.94 8.29 21.41
CA ARG A 5 5.88 9.30 21.51
C ARG A 5 6.20 10.41 20.51
N GLU A 6 5.21 10.74 19.71
CA GLU A 6 5.29 11.79 18.70
C GLU A 6 4.33 12.92 19.04
N TRP A 7 4.83 14.14 18.93
CA TRP A 7 4.02 15.35 19.00
C TRP A 7 4.34 16.22 17.80
N SER A 8 3.35 16.54 16.99
CA SER A 8 3.50 17.35 15.78
C SER A 8 2.59 18.57 15.82
N ASN A 9 3.14 19.74 15.48
CA ASN A 9 2.41 21.00 15.37
C ASN A 9 2.61 21.54 13.98
N ASP A 10 1.51 21.57 13.23
CA ASP A 10 1.47 22.09 11.87
C ASP A 10 0.87 23.49 11.87
N PHE A 11 1.60 24.44 11.28
CA PHE A 11 1.05 25.73 10.91
C PHE A 11 1.00 25.84 9.38
N SER A 12 -0.19 26.11 8.86
CA SER A 12 -0.44 26.15 7.43
C SER A 12 -1.29 27.36 7.04
N VAL A 13 -0.90 28.02 5.95
CA VAL A 13 -1.68 29.09 5.32
C VAL A 13 -2.24 28.58 4.01
N TYR A 14 -3.53 28.84 3.79
CA TYR A 14 -4.23 28.52 2.56
C TYR A 14 -4.55 29.80 1.80
N GLN A 15 -4.19 29.83 0.52
CA GLN A 15 -4.58 30.86 -0.42
C GLN A 15 -5.45 30.24 -1.50
N PHE A 16 -6.57 30.90 -1.81
CA PHE A 16 -7.46 30.52 -2.90
C PHE A 16 -7.33 31.59 -4.00
N PRO A 17 -6.50 31.35 -5.05
CA PRO A 17 -6.22 32.36 -6.08
C PRO A 17 -7.47 32.81 -6.85
N ASP A 18 -8.49 31.97 -6.92
CA ASP A 18 -9.78 32.26 -7.54
C ASP A 18 -10.90 32.06 -6.51
N ALA A 19 -11.51 33.16 -6.08
CA ALA A 19 -12.59 33.14 -5.09
C ALA A 19 -13.81 32.30 -5.53
N ASN A 20 -13.99 32.10 -6.83
CA ASN A 20 -15.06 31.29 -7.40
C ASN A 20 -14.64 29.84 -7.68
N ASN A 21 -13.41 29.45 -7.33
CA ASN A 21 -12.91 28.09 -7.45
C ASN A 21 -12.22 27.63 -6.17
N LEU A 22 -13.01 27.21 -5.17
CA LEU A 22 -12.49 26.66 -3.91
C LEU A 22 -11.70 25.34 -4.09
N GLN A 23 -11.78 24.72 -5.27
CA GLN A 23 -10.97 23.54 -5.61
C GLN A 23 -9.58 23.91 -6.18
N GLN A 24 -9.28 25.21 -6.25
CA GLN A 24 -7.95 25.72 -6.51
C GLN A 24 -7.39 26.40 -5.27
N PHE A 25 -6.35 25.82 -4.69
CA PHE A 25 -5.68 26.41 -3.55
C PHE A 25 -4.18 26.15 -3.57
N ILE A 26 -3.46 27.05 -2.92
CA ILE A 26 -2.07 26.89 -2.54
C ILE A 26 -2.05 26.82 -1.02
N LYS A 27 -1.46 25.76 -0.48
CA LYS A 27 -1.18 25.58 0.94
C LYS A 27 0.33 25.66 1.11
N VAL A 28 0.80 26.43 2.07
CA VAL A 28 2.21 26.44 2.49
C VAL A 28 2.25 26.42 4.01
N GLY A 29 3.15 25.64 4.58
CA GLY A 29 3.26 25.51 6.03
C GLY A 29 4.61 25.06 6.53
N LEU A 30 4.74 25.14 7.85
CA LEU A 30 5.85 24.61 8.63
C LEU A 30 5.30 23.71 9.73
N GLU A 31 5.93 22.57 9.92
CA GLU A 31 5.58 21.61 10.96
C GLU A 31 6.79 21.39 11.88
N LEU A 32 6.58 21.54 13.19
CA LEU A 32 7.53 21.10 14.21
C LEU A 32 7.10 19.73 14.71
N GLN A 33 7.95 18.74 14.53
CA GLN A 33 7.75 17.38 15.04
C GLN A 33 8.77 17.11 16.14
N LEU A 34 8.29 16.64 17.30
CA LEU A 34 9.08 16.24 18.45
C LEU A 34 8.90 14.73 18.67
N LEU A 35 10.00 14.01 18.79
CA LEU A 35 10.05 12.56 18.92
C LEU A 35 10.78 12.22 20.23
N HIS A 36 10.08 11.54 21.12
CA HIS A 36 10.64 11.02 22.36
C HIS A 36 10.68 9.49 22.29
N GLY A 37 11.88 8.92 22.33
CA GLY A 37 12.08 7.47 22.35
C GLY A 37 12.33 6.99 23.78
N ASP A 38 11.68 5.90 24.16
CA ASP A 38 12.03 5.06 25.32
C ASP A 38 12.60 3.75 24.76
N LEU A 39 13.93 3.60 24.76
CA LEU A 39 14.62 2.42 24.22
C LEU A 39 15.27 1.63 25.37
N LYS A 40 15.73 0.41 25.09
CA LYS A 40 16.40 -0.42 26.11
C LYS A 40 17.65 0.24 26.71
N SER A 41 18.39 0.99 25.88
CA SER A 41 19.71 1.52 26.25
C SER A 41 19.79 3.05 26.24
N ALA A 42 18.76 3.76 25.78
CA ALA A 42 18.77 5.22 25.65
C ALA A 42 17.35 5.79 25.58
N ASN A 43 17.20 7.07 25.92
CA ASN A 43 15.93 7.81 25.78
C ASN A 43 16.13 9.05 24.88
N PRO A 44 16.26 8.89 23.56
CA PRO A 44 16.58 10.00 22.66
C PRO A 44 15.42 11.00 22.58
N ASN A 45 15.78 12.30 22.61
CA ASN A 45 14.90 13.41 22.26
C ASN A 45 15.32 13.93 20.90
N LEU A 46 14.48 13.75 19.88
CA LEU A 46 14.74 14.16 18.52
C LEU A 46 13.68 15.17 18.10
N TYR A 47 14.01 16.01 17.13
CA TYR A 47 13.07 16.93 16.53
C TYR A 47 13.27 16.96 15.02
N ASN A 48 12.25 17.43 14.31
CA ASN A 48 12.30 17.76 12.89
C ASN A 48 11.58 19.09 12.65
N ILE A 49 12.13 19.90 11.75
CA ILE A 49 11.45 21.08 11.19
C ILE A 49 11.15 20.78 9.73
N ILE A 50 9.87 20.68 9.40
CA ILE A 50 9.39 20.23 8.10
C ILE A 50 8.71 21.41 7.40
N ALA A 51 9.27 21.85 6.28
CA ALA A 51 8.59 22.77 5.38
C ALA A 51 7.74 21.98 4.40
N HIS A 52 6.53 22.44 4.13
CA HIS A 52 5.67 21.77 3.16
C HIS A 52 4.82 22.75 2.36
N GLY A 53 4.37 22.28 1.20
CA GLY A 53 3.47 23.00 0.33
C GLY A 53 2.61 22.06 -0.50
N GLU A 54 1.43 22.50 -0.86
CA GLU A 54 0.49 21.78 -1.72
C GLU A 54 -0.18 22.78 -2.67
N TYR A 55 -0.26 22.40 -3.94
CA TYR A 55 -1.04 23.08 -4.95
C TYR A 55 -2.08 22.11 -5.49
N ARG A 56 -3.35 22.45 -5.29
CA ARG A 56 -4.47 21.76 -5.91
C ARG A 56 -5.12 22.70 -6.91
N ASN A 57 -5.49 22.16 -8.06
CA ASN A 57 -6.36 22.88 -8.99
C ASN A 57 -7.21 21.91 -9.79
N ARG A 58 -8.48 21.82 -9.42
CA ARG A 58 -9.50 21.34 -10.34
C ARG A 58 -10.11 22.53 -11.06
N THR A 59 -9.93 22.55 -12.39
CA THR A 59 -10.42 23.66 -13.22
C THR A 59 -11.94 23.78 -13.14
N LYS A 60 -12.51 24.98 -13.32
CA LYS A 60 -13.96 25.21 -13.37
C LYS A 60 -14.69 24.32 -14.39
N SER A 61 -14.03 23.99 -15.50
CA SER A 61 -14.54 23.05 -16.51
C SER A 61 -14.64 21.60 -16.03
N GLN A 62 -14.05 21.29 -14.87
CA GLN A 62 -13.82 19.97 -14.29
C GLN A 62 -13.03 18.99 -15.17
N LYS A 63 -12.45 19.47 -16.27
CA LYS A 63 -11.73 18.62 -17.21
C LYS A 63 -10.28 18.38 -16.82
N TRP A 64 -9.68 19.29 -16.07
CA TRP A 64 -8.31 19.14 -15.55
C TRP A 64 -8.33 19.14 -14.04
N ASP A 65 -7.54 18.24 -13.47
CA ASP A 65 -7.26 18.13 -12.05
C ASP A 65 -5.73 18.03 -11.88
N ILE A 66 -5.16 18.99 -11.15
CA ILE A 66 -3.74 19.08 -10.86
C ILE A 66 -3.56 18.92 -9.36
N ASN A 67 -2.62 18.07 -8.98
CA ASN A 67 -2.15 17.94 -7.61
C ASN A 67 -0.63 18.00 -7.60
N ALA A 68 -0.05 18.94 -6.86
CA ALA A 68 1.35 18.93 -6.52
C ALA A 68 1.49 19.10 -5.02
N PHE A 69 2.32 18.32 -4.35
CA PHE A 69 2.68 18.59 -2.97
C PHE A 69 4.14 18.24 -2.70
N GLY A 70 4.70 18.90 -1.70
CA GLY A 70 6.07 18.75 -1.27
C GLY A 70 6.18 18.82 0.24
N ARG A 71 7.01 17.97 0.83
CA ARG A 71 7.48 18.05 2.22
C ARG A 71 9.00 17.96 2.22
N LEU A 72 9.67 18.81 2.97
CA LEU A 72 11.13 18.87 3.10
C LEU A 72 11.49 19.01 4.58
N TYR A 73 12.27 18.07 5.11
CA TYR A 73 12.83 18.12 6.44
C TYR A 73 14.04 19.06 6.41
N THR A 74 13.83 20.32 6.77
CA THR A 74 14.83 21.39 6.67
C THR A 74 15.88 21.34 7.78
N ALA A 75 15.54 20.78 8.94
CA ALA A 75 16.44 20.60 10.07
C ALA A 75 15.97 19.45 10.96
N GLY A 76 16.86 18.98 11.84
CA GLY A 76 16.58 17.93 12.81
C GLY A 76 17.11 16.55 12.40
N TYR A 77 16.57 15.50 13.02
CA TYR A 77 17.05 14.12 12.88
C TYR A 77 16.95 13.60 11.44
N ASN A 78 15.87 13.95 10.74
CA ASN A 78 15.60 13.57 9.37
C ASN A 78 16.04 14.66 8.36
N SER A 79 16.92 15.58 8.74
CA SER A 79 17.34 16.71 7.90
C SER A 79 17.78 16.26 6.50
N GLY A 80 17.18 16.82 5.45
CA GLY A 80 17.38 16.48 4.04
C GLY A 80 16.45 15.38 3.51
N ASP A 81 15.55 14.84 4.34
CA ASP A 81 14.47 13.98 3.85
C ASP A 81 13.46 14.84 3.09
N TYR A 82 12.86 14.29 2.03
CA TYR A 82 11.81 14.98 1.31
C TYR A 82 10.85 14.01 0.63
N HIS A 83 9.66 14.53 0.34
CA HIS A 83 8.64 13.88 -0.45
C HIS A 83 8.08 14.90 -1.42
N ALA A 84 8.32 14.72 -2.71
CA ALA A 84 7.79 15.54 -3.77
C ALA A 84 6.83 14.70 -4.61
N PHE A 85 5.65 15.23 -4.91
CA PHE A 85 4.62 14.55 -5.68
C PHE A 85 3.97 15.54 -6.64
N VAL A 86 3.71 15.09 -7.86
CA VAL A 86 2.91 15.82 -8.85
C VAL A 86 2.07 14.86 -9.67
N SER A 87 0.83 15.23 -9.96
CA SER A 87 -0.03 14.52 -10.89
C SER A 87 -0.92 15.47 -11.67
N LEU A 88 -1.19 15.07 -12.90
CA LEU A 88 -2.08 15.74 -13.84
C LEU A 88 -3.08 14.72 -14.35
N GLN A 89 -4.36 15.00 -14.12
CA GLN A 89 -5.45 14.21 -14.66
C GLN A 89 -6.28 15.04 -15.64
N ARG A 90 -6.59 14.43 -16.79
CA ARG A 90 -7.42 14.98 -17.85
C ARG A 90 -8.63 14.09 -18.08
N LEU A 91 -9.84 14.65 -17.92
CA LEU A 91 -11.06 14.09 -18.50
C LEU A 91 -11.08 14.40 -20.00
N LEU A 92 -10.85 13.37 -20.82
CA LEU A 92 -10.88 13.47 -22.29
C LEU A 92 -12.31 13.67 -22.77
N SER A 93 -13.24 12.83 -22.30
CA SER A 93 -14.69 12.97 -22.46
C SER A 93 -15.40 11.97 -21.55
N GLN A 94 -16.74 12.03 -21.46
CA GLN A 94 -17.52 11.01 -20.74
C GLN A 94 -17.39 9.60 -21.33
N ARG A 95 -17.03 9.47 -22.63
CA ARG A 95 -16.88 8.18 -23.31
C ARG A 95 -15.44 7.67 -23.29
N LEU A 96 -14.47 8.55 -23.52
CA LEU A 96 -13.05 8.23 -23.53
C LEU A 96 -12.47 8.14 -22.11
N GLY A 97 -13.08 8.81 -21.13
CA GLY A 97 -12.69 8.72 -19.73
C GLY A 97 -11.54 9.64 -19.34
N THR A 98 -10.74 9.20 -18.38
CA THR A 98 -9.71 10.04 -17.73
C THR A 98 -8.32 9.46 -17.89
N LEU A 99 -7.39 10.28 -18.37
CA LEU A 99 -5.96 9.98 -18.43
C LEU A 99 -5.27 10.71 -17.28
N GLN A 100 -4.41 10.01 -16.55
CA GLN A 100 -3.59 10.56 -15.49
C GLN A 100 -2.12 10.25 -15.76
N VAL A 101 -1.26 11.21 -15.47
CA VAL A 101 0.18 11.01 -15.37
C VAL A 101 0.66 11.66 -14.09
N GLY A 102 1.73 11.12 -13.51
CA GLY A 102 2.33 11.70 -12.32
C GLY A 102 3.72 11.18 -12.03
N PHE A 103 4.32 11.84 -11.06
CA PHE A 103 5.67 11.61 -10.60
C PHE A 103 5.71 11.82 -9.09
N GLU A 104 6.43 10.95 -8.40
CA GLU A 104 6.71 11.03 -6.98
C GLU A 104 8.19 10.76 -6.75
N ASN A 105 8.83 11.55 -5.90
CA ASN A 105 10.17 11.25 -5.42
C ASN A 105 10.22 11.37 -3.90
N ILE A 106 10.72 10.32 -3.27
CA ILE A 106 10.86 10.23 -1.83
C ILE A 106 12.32 9.97 -1.52
N ASN A 107 12.94 10.87 -0.76
CA ASN A 107 14.24 10.67 -0.15
C ASN A 107 14.04 10.56 1.36
N ARG A 108 14.40 9.42 1.95
CA ARG A 108 14.15 9.16 3.37
C ARG A 108 15.36 8.59 4.08
N SER A 109 15.60 9.03 5.30
CA SER A 109 16.53 8.36 6.20
C SER A 109 16.08 6.93 6.49
N PRO A 110 17.02 6.01 6.80
CA PRO A 110 16.70 4.67 7.26
C PRO A 110 15.68 4.68 8.41
N SER A 111 14.76 3.71 8.40
CA SER A 111 13.90 3.46 9.55
C SER A 111 14.73 3.25 10.81
N PHE A 112 14.21 3.63 11.98
CA PHE A 112 14.98 3.60 13.24
C PHE A 112 15.53 2.20 13.61
N ILE A 113 14.97 1.10 13.09
CA ILE A 113 15.54 -0.25 13.23
C ILE A 113 16.97 -0.39 12.68
N TYR A 114 17.36 0.48 11.73
CA TYR A 114 18.72 0.57 11.18
C TYR A 114 19.63 1.54 11.96
N ASP A 115 19.11 2.18 13.01
CA ASP A 115 19.89 3.05 13.89
C ASP A 115 20.48 2.22 15.05
N GLN A 116 21.77 2.39 15.33
CA GLN A 116 22.49 1.62 16.36
C GLN A 116 21.92 1.81 17.78
N ARG A 117 21.11 2.86 18.00
CA ARG A 117 20.44 3.10 19.28
C ARG A 117 19.21 2.21 19.50
N SER A 118 18.66 1.63 18.42
CA SER A 118 17.49 0.75 18.46
C SER A 118 17.73 -0.51 19.27
N SER A 119 16.72 -0.96 20.04
CA SER A 119 16.79 -2.26 20.71
C SER A 119 16.76 -3.44 19.72
N PHE A 120 16.40 -3.16 18.47
CA PHE A 120 16.33 -4.14 17.37
C PHE A 120 17.59 -4.11 16.48
N TYR A 121 18.56 -3.24 16.78
CA TYR A 121 19.85 -3.27 16.10
C TYR A 121 20.72 -4.40 16.66
N LEU A 122 20.69 -5.56 15.99
CA LEU A 122 21.38 -6.78 16.42
C LEU A 122 22.55 -7.18 15.51
N ASP A 123 23.03 -6.23 14.71
CA ASP A 123 24.16 -6.40 13.78
C ASP A 123 25.42 -5.66 14.28
N ALA A 124 26.55 -5.87 13.61
CA ALA A 124 27.73 -5.03 13.82
C ALA A 124 27.45 -3.57 13.39
N PRO A 125 28.05 -2.56 14.05
CA PRO A 125 27.89 -1.16 13.69
C PRO A 125 28.18 -0.89 12.21
N LYS A 126 27.21 -0.26 11.54
CA LYS A 126 27.22 0.16 10.15
C LYS A 126 26.55 1.51 10.02
N ASP A 127 26.94 2.25 8.98
CA ASP A 127 26.29 3.49 8.58
C ASP A 127 25.46 3.23 7.32
N PHE A 128 24.21 3.71 7.34
CA PHE A 128 23.27 3.55 6.24
C PHE A 128 22.93 4.92 5.66
N GLY A 129 23.05 5.03 4.33
CA GLY A 129 22.65 6.23 3.60
C GLY A 129 21.12 6.34 3.47
N LYS A 130 20.66 7.48 2.99
CA LYS A 130 19.24 7.69 2.70
C LYS A 130 18.81 6.89 1.48
N GLU A 131 17.62 6.31 1.55
CA GLU A 131 16.97 5.63 0.44
C GLU A 131 16.23 6.66 -0.42
N ASN A 132 16.41 6.58 -1.75
CA ASN A 132 15.65 7.39 -2.70
C ASN A 132 14.79 6.48 -3.57
N THR A 133 13.52 6.87 -3.75
CA THR A 133 12.58 6.21 -4.66
C THR A 133 11.98 7.26 -5.57
N ALA A 134 12.20 7.12 -6.88
CA ALA A 134 11.48 7.86 -7.91
C ALA A 134 10.39 6.95 -8.52
N HIS A 135 9.15 7.40 -8.53
CA HIS A 135 8.00 6.68 -9.05
C HIS A 135 7.32 7.49 -10.13
N PHE A 136 7.33 6.97 -11.35
CA PHE A 136 6.55 7.50 -12.46
C PHE A 136 5.30 6.65 -12.62
N PHE A 137 4.15 7.28 -12.75
CA PHE A 137 2.90 6.55 -12.95
C PHE A 137 2.02 7.17 -14.02
N ALA A 138 1.25 6.31 -14.67
CA ALA A 138 0.21 6.69 -15.60
C ALA A 138 -1.02 5.81 -15.39
N GLY A 139 -2.20 6.40 -15.53
CA GLY A 139 -3.48 5.71 -15.39
C GLY A 139 -4.42 6.10 -16.52
N TYR A 140 -5.19 5.15 -17.04
CA TYR A 140 -6.24 5.41 -18.00
C TYR A 140 -7.52 4.67 -17.61
N TYR A 141 -8.53 5.46 -17.24
CA TYR A 141 -9.87 4.96 -16.96
C TYR A 141 -10.75 5.10 -18.20
N ILE A 142 -11.39 4.02 -18.63
CA ILE A 142 -12.32 4.00 -19.77
C ILE A 142 -13.72 3.60 -19.26
N PRO A 143 -14.61 4.57 -18.99
CA PRO A 143 -15.94 4.33 -18.43
C PRO A 143 -16.79 3.36 -19.25
N LYS A 144 -16.71 3.46 -20.59
CA LYS A 144 -17.48 2.61 -21.52
C LYS A 144 -17.28 1.11 -21.26
N PHE A 145 -16.08 0.71 -20.80
CA PHE A 145 -15.74 -0.68 -20.56
C PHE A 145 -15.58 -1.02 -19.07
N GLY A 146 -15.75 -0.04 -18.18
CA GLY A 146 -15.42 -0.19 -16.76
C GLY A 146 -13.98 -0.67 -16.55
N LEU A 147 -13.05 -0.20 -17.38
CA LEU A 147 -11.66 -0.66 -17.45
C LEU A 147 -10.72 0.44 -16.94
N GLN A 148 -9.84 0.09 -16.02
CA GLN A 148 -8.69 0.89 -15.60
C GLN A 148 -7.41 0.19 -16.06
N LEU A 149 -6.51 0.94 -16.67
CA LEU A 149 -5.15 0.50 -16.97
C LEU A 149 -4.19 1.40 -16.20
N ASP A 150 -3.25 0.81 -15.46
CA ASP A 150 -2.25 1.54 -14.70
C ASP A 150 -0.85 1.05 -15.07
N GLY A 151 0.10 1.96 -15.13
CA GLY A 151 1.52 1.67 -15.28
C GLY A 151 2.31 2.42 -14.22
N ASP A 152 3.14 1.69 -13.48
CA ASP A 152 4.04 2.20 -12.44
C ASP A 152 5.48 1.83 -12.80
N TYR A 153 6.37 2.79 -12.72
CA TYR A 153 7.80 2.57 -12.90
C TYR A 153 8.55 3.17 -11.71
N TYR A 154 9.23 2.32 -10.95
CA TYR A 154 10.03 2.71 -9.79
C TYR A 154 11.51 2.66 -10.16
N PHE A 155 12.26 3.69 -9.77
CA PHE A 155 13.72 3.68 -9.66
C PHE A 155 14.07 3.82 -8.19
N VAL A 156 14.86 2.89 -7.65
CA VAL A 156 15.21 2.85 -6.23
C VAL A 156 16.72 2.81 -6.09
N THR A 157 17.26 3.62 -5.18
CA THR A 157 18.68 3.67 -4.83
C THR A 157 18.84 3.54 -3.32
N ASN A 158 19.95 2.95 -2.86
CA ASN A 158 20.25 2.78 -1.44
C ASN A 158 19.17 1.98 -0.69
N TYR A 159 18.61 0.96 -1.36
CA TYR A 159 17.53 0.15 -0.81
C TYR A 159 17.98 -0.65 0.40
N LEU A 160 17.24 -0.52 1.49
CA LEU A 160 17.54 -1.20 2.74
C LEU A 160 16.79 -2.52 2.83
N TYR A 161 17.52 -3.59 3.17
CA TYR A 161 16.94 -4.91 3.33
C TYR A 161 17.64 -5.70 4.43
N LEU A 162 17.06 -6.84 4.80
CA LEU A 162 17.64 -7.80 5.72
C LEU A 162 18.19 -8.98 4.94
N ASN A 163 19.36 -9.47 5.33
CA ASN A 163 19.94 -10.70 4.83
C ASN A 163 20.14 -11.69 5.98
N GLY A 164 19.32 -12.74 6.02
CA GLY A 164 19.24 -13.66 7.15
C GLY A 164 18.52 -13.06 8.36
N TYR A 165 18.73 -13.65 9.53
CA TYR A 165 17.92 -13.35 10.72
C TYR A 165 18.16 -11.98 11.34
N ARG A 166 19.33 -11.37 11.12
CA ARG A 166 19.72 -10.13 11.82
C ARG A 166 20.55 -9.13 11.00
N ASN A 167 21.12 -9.54 9.86
CA ASN A 167 22.10 -8.71 9.19
C ASN A 167 21.39 -7.64 8.36
N LEU A 168 21.69 -6.39 8.66
CA LEU A 168 21.14 -5.23 7.97
C LEU A 168 22.04 -4.89 6.79
N GLN A 169 21.46 -4.75 5.61
CA GLN A 169 22.17 -4.49 4.35
C GLN A 169 21.55 -3.31 3.62
N GLN A 170 22.36 -2.67 2.79
CA GLN A 170 21.94 -1.60 1.89
C GLN A 170 22.51 -1.85 0.51
N GLU A 171 21.64 -1.82 -0.48
CA GLU A 171 22.05 -1.93 -1.87
C GLU A 171 22.74 -0.68 -2.37
N SER A 172 23.94 -0.85 -2.92
CA SER A 172 24.65 0.24 -3.60
C SER A 172 24.19 0.41 -5.05
N ALA A 173 23.66 -0.65 -5.65
CA ALA A 173 23.19 -0.62 -7.03
C ALA A 173 21.79 -0.02 -7.14
N VAL A 174 21.60 0.80 -8.18
CA VAL A 174 20.27 1.26 -8.58
C VAL A 174 19.51 0.09 -9.20
N PHE A 175 18.23 -0.04 -8.86
CA PHE A 175 17.33 -0.95 -9.56
C PHE A 175 16.03 -0.29 -9.94
N ASN A 176 15.32 -0.96 -10.84
CA ASN A 176 14.03 -0.52 -11.28
C ASN A 176 12.98 -1.63 -11.18
N LEU A 177 11.74 -1.24 -10.95
CA LEU A 177 10.58 -2.13 -10.94
C LEU A 177 9.49 -1.55 -11.84
N LEU A 178 9.16 -2.27 -12.90
CA LEU A 178 7.99 -1.96 -13.72
C LEU A 178 6.81 -2.78 -13.21
N ARG A 179 5.66 -2.14 -12.99
CA ARG A 179 4.38 -2.80 -12.74
C ARG A 179 3.34 -2.26 -13.71
N VAL A 180 2.65 -3.16 -14.39
CA VAL A 180 1.51 -2.84 -15.24
C VAL A 180 0.29 -3.56 -14.67
N SER A 181 -0.84 -2.87 -14.59
CA SER A 181 -2.07 -3.48 -14.09
C SER A 181 -3.29 -3.14 -14.92
N GLY A 182 -4.25 -4.06 -14.90
CA GLY A 182 -5.56 -3.88 -15.52
C GLY A 182 -6.65 -4.28 -14.53
N LYS A 183 -7.64 -3.41 -14.36
CA LYS A 183 -8.79 -3.65 -13.48
C LYS A 183 -10.06 -3.50 -14.29
N LYS A 184 -10.94 -4.50 -14.26
CA LYS A 184 -12.18 -4.50 -15.02
C LYS A 184 -13.33 -5.03 -14.18
N THR A 185 -14.47 -4.34 -14.27
CA THR A 185 -15.73 -4.85 -13.73
C THR A 185 -16.62 -5.34 -14.86
N PHE A 186 -16.87 -6.65 -14.88
CA PHE A 186 -17.86 -7.27 -15.77
C PHE A 186 -19.19 -7.34 -15.05
N HIS A 187 -20.24 -6.84 -15.68
CA HIS A 187 -21.59 -6.85 -15.14
C HIS A 187 -22.38 -7.96 -15.82
N PHE A 188 -22.98 -8.85 -15.02
CA PHE A 188 -23.80 -9.97 -15.47
C PHE A 188 -25.22 -9.80 -14.91
N GLY A 189 -26.17 -9.49 -15.78
CA GLY A 189 -27.54 -9.21 -15.36
C GLY A 189 -27.62 -8.03 -14.39
N ARG A 190 -28.58 -8.08 -13.46
CA ARG A 190 -28.91 -6.92 -12.59
C ARG A 190 -28.00 -6.77 -11.37
N PHE A 191 -27.48 -7.87 -10.84
CA PHE A 191 -26.85 -7.89 -9.51
C PHE A 191 -25.50 -8.60 -9.48
N TRP A 192 -25.11 -9.35 -10.51
CA TRP A 192 -23.85 -10.10 -10.48
C TRP A 192 -22.73 -9.28 -11.11
N ASN A 193 -21.63 -9.13 -10.39
CA ASN A 193 -20.44 -8.43 -10.83
C ASN A 193 -19.21 -9.33 -10.67
N LEU A 194 -18.35 -9.34 -11.68
CA LEU A 194 -16.99 -9.88 -11.56
C LEU A 194 -16.02 -8.71 -11.64
N HIS A 195 -15.37 -8.41 -10.52
CA HIS A 195 -14.23 -7.50 -10.49
C HIS A 195 -12.97 -8.33 -10.69
N SER A 196 -12.25 -8.06 -11.77
CA SER A 196 -10.99 -8.73 -12.09
C SER A 196 -9.88 -7.71 -12.09
N GLU A 197 -8.82 -8.01 -11.35
CA GLU A 197 -7.59 -7.23 -11.30
C GLU A 197 -6.42 -8.15 -11.65
N VAL A 198 -5.55 -7.67 -12.54
CA VAL A 198 -4.33 -8.36 -12.95
C VAL A 198 -3.18 -7.38 -12.84
N TYR A 199 -2.09 -7.83 -12.23
CA TYR A 199 -0.85 -7.08 -12.05
C TYR A 199 0.28 -7.93 -12.62
N VAL A 200 1.12 -7.32 -13.45
CA VAL A 200 2.35 -7.90 -13.96
C VAL A 200 3.49 -7.01 -13.50
N GLN A 201 4.49 -7.58 -12.84
CA GLN A 201 5.61 -6.82 -12.30
C GLN A 201 6.94 -7.49 -12.61
N GLN A 202 7.91 -6.69 -13.03
CA GLN A 202 9.23 -7.15 -13.43
C GLN A 202 10.28 -6.19 -12.86
N LYS A 203 11.19 -6.72 -12.05
CA LYS A 203 12.38 -6.00 -11.64
C LYS A 203 13.44 -6.04 -12.74
N ALA A 204 14.21 -4.98 -12.90
CA ALA A 204 15.45 -5.00 -13.66
C ALA A 204 16.60 -4.45 -12.79
N GLY A 205 17.81 -4.94 -13.05
CA GLY A 205 18.94 -4.81 -12.14
C GLY A 205 19.06 -5.99 -11.16
N GLY A 206 20.14 -6.00 -10.38
CA GLY A 206 20.50 -7.09 -9.45
C GLY A 206 19.74 -7.12 -8.12
N ALA A 207 18.71 -6.28 -7.95
CA ALA A 207 18.17 -5.99 -6.63
C ALA A 207 17.58 -7.18 -5.87
N GLU A 208 17.85 -7.13 -4.56
CA GLU A 208 17.49 -8.04 -3.49
C GLU A 208 16.05 -7.78 -3.02
N ILE A 209 15.15 -7.70 -4.00
CA ILE A 209 13.71 -7.61 -3.80
C ILE A 209 13.01 -8.78 -4.49
N ASN A 210 12.09 -9.40 -3.77
CA ASN A 210 11.33 -10.53 -4.26
C ASN A 210 9.91 -10.14 -4.62
N VAL A 211 9.53 -10.44 -5.86
CA VAL A 211 8.23 -10.07 -6.41
C VAL A 211 7.69 -11.22 -7.28
N PRO A 212 6.40 -11.56 -7.17
CA PRO A 212 5.78 -12.48 -8.12
C PRO A 212 5.63 -11.79 -9.47
N LEU A 213 5.87 -12.51 -10.58
CA LEU A 213 5.70 -11.95 -11.92
C LEU A 213 4.25 -11.51 -12.18
N VAL A 214 3.29 -12.34 -11.80
CA VAL A 214 1.86 -12.06 -11.98
C VAL A 214 1.13 -12.22 -10.65
N TYR A 215 0.27 -11.25 -10.34
CA TYR A 215 -0.70 -11.31 -9.26
C TYR A 215 -2.09 -10.99 -9.81
N THR A 216 -3.09 -11.76 -9.37
CA THR A 216 -4.49 -11.58 -9.77
C THR A 216 -5.40 -11.59 -8.56
N ARG A 217 -6.45 -10.77 -8.64
CA ARG A 217 -7.55 -10.76 -7.68
C ARG A 217 -8.85 -10.74 -8.44
N ASN A 218 -9.71 -11.72 -8.17
CA ASN A 218 -11.00 -11.86 -8.82
C ASN A 218 -12.09 -11.94 -7.76
N ARG A 219 -13.05 -11.03 -7.80
CA ARG A 219 -14.18 -10.99 -6.88
C ARG A 219 -15.47 -11.17 -7.66
N PHE A 220 -16.10 -12.33 -7.52
CA PHE A 220 -17.42 -12.60 -8.06
C PHE A 220 -18.46 -12.36 -6.97
N ALA A 221 -19.30 -11.34 -7.17
CA ALA A 221 -20.16 -10.80 -6.13
C ALA A 221 -21.59 -10.59 -6.64
N LEU A 222 -22.56 -10.91 -5.79
CA LEU A 222 -23.93 -10.42 -5.87
C LEU A 222 -24.01 -9.11 -5.10
N GLU A 223 -24.25 -8.02 -5.81
CA GLU A 223 -24.25 -6.67 -5.26
C GLU A 223 -25.52 -5.92 -5.63
N GLY A 224 -26.13 -5.25 -4.66
CA GLY A 224 -27.31 -4.44 -4.92
C GLY A 224 -28.04 -3.98 -3.67
N ARG A 225 -29.12 -3.25 -3.91
CA ARG A 225 -30.12 -2.92 -2.90
C ARG A 225 -31.25 -3.94 -2.99
N PHE A 226 -31.36 -4.76 -1.96
CA PHE A 226 -32.41 -5.74 -1.77
C PHE A 226 -33.43 -5.20 -0.76
N PHE A 227 -34.68 -5.61 -0.91
CA PHE A 227 -35.81 -5.09 -0.12
C PHE A 227 -35.83 -3.55 -0.12
N ARG A 228 -36.47 -2.94 0.89
CA ARG A 228 -36.53 -1.48 0.99
C ARG A 228 -35.18 -0.85 1.34
N ASN A 229 -34.39 -1.44 2.24
CA ASN A 229 -33.25 -0.73 2.88
C ASN A 229 -31.98 -1.56 3.05
N LEU A 230 -31.87 -2.75 2.45
CA LEU A 230 -30.72 -3.62 2.60
C LEU A 230 -29.77 -3.44 1.41
N ASN A 231 -28.64 -2.79 1.62
CA ASN A 231 -27.53 -2.86 0.67
C ASN A 231 -26.70 -4.09 1.01
N LEU A 232 -26.50 -4.97 0.03
CA LEU A 232 -25.78 -6.23 0.18
C LEU A 232 -24.70 -6.33 -0.89
N SER A 233 -23.53 -6.83 -0.50
CA SER A 233 -22.47 -7.32 -1.40
C SER A 233 -21.96 -8.62 -0.80
N THR A 234 -22.21 -9.74 -1.47
CA THR A 234 -21.84 -11.09 -1.00
C THR A 234 -21.26 -11.91 -2.14
N GLY A 235 -20.30 -12.77 -1.88
CA GLY A 235 -19.72 -13.60 -2.94
C GLY A 235 -18.40 -14.24 -2.57
N LEU A 236 -17.63 -14.57 -3.61
CA LEU A 236 -16.33 -15.22 -3.52
C LEU A 236 -15.22 -14.29 -4.00
N GLU A 237 -14.08 -14.34 -3.33
CA GLU A 237 -12.85 -13.67 -3.72
C GLU A 237 -11.74 -14.71 -3.89
N ILE A 238 -11.08 -14.65 -5.04
CA ILE A 238 -9.94 -15.48 -5.38
C ILE A 238 -8.72 -14.58 -5.53
N ARG A 239 -7.63 -14.93 -4.87
CA ARG A 239 -6.33 -14.27 -5.02
C ARG A 239 -5.29 -15.28 -5.43
N TYR A 240 -4.45 -14.92 -6.38
CA TYR A 240 -3.39 -15.81 -6.84
C TYR A 240 -2.18 -15.01 -7.28
N HIS A 241 -1.00 -15.47 -6.89
CA HIS A 241 0.27 -15.00 -7.44
C HIS A 241 1.02 -16.19 -8.05
N THR A 242 1.77 -15.96 -9.11
CA THR A 242 2.67 -16.98 -9.66
C THR A 242 3.72 -17.39 -8.63
N PRO A 243 4.26 -18.62 -8.72
CA PRO A 243 5.37 -19.04 -7.88
C PRO A 243 6.56 -18.08 -8.01
N TYR A 244 7.19 -17.76 -6.89
CA TYR A 244 8.36 -16.89 -6.84
C TYR A 244 9.18 -17.18 -5.60
N LYS A 245 10.42 -16.69 -5.58
CA LYS A 245 11.32 -16.78 -4.43
C LYS A 245 10.85 -15.78 -3.37
N ALA A 246 9.90 -16.13 -2.51
CA ALA A 246 9.40 -15.18 -1.50
C ALA A 246 10.41 -14.96 -0.38
N ASP A 247 10.40 -13.77 0.22
CA ASP A 247 11.23 -13.49 1.38
C ASP A 247 10.99 -14.48 2.51
N ASN A 248 12.04 -14.78 3.27
CA ASN A 248 11.93 -15.58 4.48
C ASN A 248 11.68 -14.65 5.67
N TYR A 249 11.27 -15.20 6.80
CA TYR A 249 10.86 -14.43 7.96
C TYR A 249 11.84 -14.61 9.11
N SER A 250 12.32 -13.49 9.64
CA SER A 250 13.12 -13.46 10.86
C SER A 250 12.19 -13.34 12.07
N PRO A 251 12.06 -14.40 12.90
CA PRO A 251 11.32 -14.31 14.15
C PRO A 251 12.05 -13.48 15.21
N VAL A 252 13.36 -13.22 15.00
CA VAL A 252 14.18 -12.42 15.91
C VAL A 252 13.83 -10.93 15.79
N LEU A 253 13.66 -10.45 14.56
CA LEU A 253 13.36 -9.04 14.28
C LEU A 253 11.88 -8.79 13.93
N GLY A 254 11.10 -9.85 13.68
CA GLY A 254 9.72 -9.73 13.23
C GLY A 254 9.61 -9.14 11.82
N GLN A 255 10.61 -9.38 10.97
CA GLN A 255 10.76 -8.78 9.64
C GLN A 255 11.02 -9.85 8.59
N PHE A 256 10.61 -9.56 7.36
CA PHE A 256 11.00 -10.37 6.21
C PHE A 256 12.43 -10.04 5.79
N PHE A 257 13.15 -11.04 5.29
CA PHE A 257 14.53 -10.92 4.82
C PHE A 257 14.68 -11.58 3.46
N TYR A 258 15.56 -11.00 2.65
CA TYR A 258 15.81 -11.46 1.29
C TYR A 258 16.43 -12.86 1.29
N GLN A 259 15.92 -13.68 0.40
CA GLN A 259 16.49 -14.98 0.07
C GLN A 259 16.17 -15.31 -1.39
N ASP A 260 16.99 -16.13 -2.02
CA ASP A 260 16.81 -16.49 -3.43
C ASP A 260 16.93 -18.00 -3.69
N THR A 261 16.79 -18.84 -2.67
CA THR A 261 16.98 -20.29 -2.78
C THR A 261 15.67 -21.07 -2.84
N THR A 262 14.63 -20.60 -2.16
CA THR A 262 13.36 -21.32 -1.99
C THR A 262 12.23 -20.62 -2.74
N THR A 263 11.56 -21.34 -3.63
CA THR A 263 10.36 -20.86 -4.34
C THR A 263 9.10 -21.29 -3.59
N ILE A 264 8.21 -20.35 -3.28
CA ILE A 264 6.86 -20.68 -2.81
C ILE A 264 5.92 -20.86 -4.00
N SER A 265 5.11 -21.91 -3.97
CA SER A 265 4.11 -22.20 -4.99
C SER A 265 2.76 -22.45 -4.32
N ASN A 266 2.07 -21.37 -3.99
CA ASN A 266 0.78 -21.42 -3.31
C ASN A 266 -0.36 -21.71 -4.29
N ARG A 267 -1.39 -22.41 -3.79
CA ARG A 267 -2.67 -22.54 -4.50
C ARG A 267 -3.42 -21.20 -4.44
N PRO A 268 -4.32 -20.90 -5.40
CA PRO A 268 -5.19 -19.74 -5.30
C PRO A 268 -5.91 -19.69 -3.95
N GLU A 269 -5.81 -18.56 -3.27
CA GLU A 269 -6.55 -18.30 -2.03
C GLU A 269 -8.02 -18.11 -2.39
N LEU A 270 -8.92 -18.74 -1.63
CA LEU A 270 -10.36 -18.61 -1.82
C LEU A 270 -11.00 -18.11 -0.52
N HIS A 271 -11.79 -17.05 -0.61
CA HIS A 271 -12.51 -16.46 0.51
C HIS A 271 -13.98 -16.26 0.15
N ALA A 272 -14.88 -16.42 1.12
CA ALA A 272 -16.27 -16.01 1.02
C ALA A 272 -16.50 -14.77 1.87
N PHE A 273 -17.33 -13.84 1.42
CA PHE A 273 -17.64 -12.62 2.17
C PHE A 273 -19.11 -12.25 2.05
N LEU A 274 -19.62 -11.56 3.07
CA LEU A 274 -20.91 -10.91 3.10
C LEU A 274 -20.74 -9.55 3.75
N ASN A 275 -21.07 -8.49 3.03
CA ASN A 275 -21.14 -7.12 3.52
C ASN A 275 -22.60 -6.68 3.43
N MET A 276 -23.17 -6.27 4.56
CA MET A 276 -24.54 -5.77 4.60
C MET A 276 -24.64 -4.44 5.32
N ARG A 277 -25.53 -3.59 4.82
CA ARG A 277 -25.91 -2.34 5.47
C ARG A 277 -27.43 -2.19 5.47
N VAL A 278 -27.98 -1.96 6.65
CA VAL A 278 -29.38 -1.59 6.85
C VAL A 278 -29.43 -0.28 7.62
N ARG A 279 -29.77 0.82 6.94
CA ARG A 279 -29.77 2.18 7.52
C ARG A 279 -28.40 2.54 8.16
N THR A 280 -28.36 2.62 9.50
CA THR A 280 -27.18 2.95 10.31
C THR A 280 -26.39 1.72 10.77
N PHE A 281 -26.98 0.52 10.64
CA PHE A 281 -26.33 -0.75 10.95
C PHE A 281 -25.53 -1.24 9.75
N ARG A 282 -24.29 -1.64 9.99
CA ARG A 282 -23.39 -2.28 9.03
C ARG A 282 -22.82 -3.54 9.69
N ALA A 283 -22.81 -4.64 8.96
CA ALA A 283 -22.13 -5.86 9.38
C ALA A 283 -21.33 -6.43 8.22
N TYR A 284 -20.20 -7.03 8.53
CA TYR A 284 -19.46 -7.86 7.59
C TYR A 284 -19.15 -9.22 8.22
N VAL A 285 -19.22 -10.25 7.39
CA VAL A 285 -18.79 -11.61 7.69
C VAL A 285 -17.82 -12.03 6.60
N ARG A 286 -16.73 -12.67 6.97
CA ARG A 286 -15.75 -13.20 6.02
C ARG A 286 -15.22 -14.54 6.48
N ILE A 287 -15.20 -15.50 5.56
CA ILE A 287 -14.59 -16.82 5.76
C ILE A 287 -13.38 -16.88 4.83
N GLU A 288 -12.20 -16.98 5.40
CA GLU A 288 -10.94 -16.93 4.69
C GLU A 288 -10.31 -18.32 4.52
N ASN A 289 -9.42 -18.45 3.53
CA ASN A 289 -8.58 -19.62 3.33
C ASN A 289 -9.37 -20.91 3.07
N LEU A 290 -10.50 -20.83 2.35
CA LEU A 290 -11.32 -21.99 1.97
C LEU A 290 -10.54 -22.97 1.09
N ASN A 291 -9.54 -22.49 0.35
CA ASN A 291 -8.61 -23.32 -0.42
C ASN A 291 -7.80 -24.30 0.44
N THR A 292 -7.79 -24.14 1.77
CA THR A 292 -7.10 -25.06 2.68
C THR A 292 -7.88 -26.33 3.00
N ALA A 293 -9.13 -26.45 2.52
CA ALA A 293 -9.92 -27.66 2.63
C ALA A 293 -9.18 -28.86 2.00
N SER A 294 -9.12 -29.97 2.72
CA SER A 294 -8.56 -31.25 2.26
C SER A 294 -9.34 -32.41 2.87
N PHE A 295 -9.30 -33.55 2.17
CA PHE A 295 -9.85 -34.83 2.60
C PHE A 295 -8.75 -35.86 2.94
N GLU A 296 -7.47 -35.52 2.74
CA GLU A 296 -6.33 -36.45 2.85
C GLU A 296 -6.15 -37.03 4.26
N SER A 297 -6.62 -36.31 5.29
CA SER A 297 -6.58 -36.73 6.71
C SER A 297 -7.92 -36.47 7.40
N GLY A 298 -9.00 -36.86 6.72
CA GLY A 298 -10.38 -36.46 7.05
C GLY A 298 -10.71 -35.06 6.55
N PHE A 299 -12.00 -34.69 6.52
CA PHE A 299 -12.40 -33.35 6.10
C PHE A 299 -11.91 -32.30 7.09
N GLY A 300 -11.11 -31.36 6.60
CA GLY A 300 -10.66 -30.23 7.40
C GLY A 300 -9.86 -29.22 6.59
N PHE A 301 -9.58 -28.07 7.19
CA PHE A 301 -8.86 -26.96 6.57
C PHE A 301 -7.36 -27.02 6.90
N LYS A 302 -6.71 -28.12 6.49
CA LYS A 302 -5.35 -28.51 6.92
C LYS A 302 -4.28 -28.42 5.83
N HIS A 303 -4.66 -28.19 4.58
CA HIS A 303 -3.69 -28.07 3.49
C HIS A 303 -3.33 -26.60 3.36
N HIS A 304 -2.29 -26.14 4.05
CA HIS A 304 -1.97 -24.72 4.19
C HIS A 304 -1.21 -24.17 2.97
N ASN A 305 -1.43 -22.89 2.65
CA ASN A 305 -0.48 -22.11 1.84
C ASN A 305 0.62 -21.55 2.75
N PHE A 306 1.68 -20.99 2.19
CA PHE A 306 2.82 -20.45 2.93
C PHE A 306 2.95 -18.93 2.74
N ALA A 307 3.11 -18.19 3.82
CA ALA A 307 3.37 -16.75 3.78
C ALA A 307 4.86 -16.44 3.50
N ALA A 308 5.73 -17.32 3.98
CA ALA A 308 7.18 -17.36 3.75
C ALA A 308 7.65 -18.82 3.75
N PRO A 309 8.86 -19.13 3.25
CA PRO A 309 9.45 -20.46 3.39
C PRO A 309 9.29 -21.02 4.81
N GLN A 310 8.66 -22.20 4.94
CA GLN A 310 8.39 -22.87 6.23
C GLN A 310 7.41 -22.16 7.19
N TYR A 311 6.75 -21.08 6.77
CA TYR A 311 5.73 -20.38 7.56
C TYR A 311 4.33 -20.60 6.96
N PRO A 312 3.59 -21.64 7.41
CA PRO A 312 2.25 -21.89 6.92
C PRO A 312 1.28 -20.79 7.36
N MET A 313 0.40 -20.41 6.45
CA MET A 313 -0.76 -19.56 6.75
C MET A 313 -1.80 -20.35 7.54
N PRO A 314 -2.63 -19.68 8.35
CA PRO A 314 -3.72 -20.34 9.05
C PRO A 314 -4.66 -21.11 8.09
N GLY A 315 -5.35 -22.12 8.62
CA GLY A 315 -6.49 -22.75 7.93
C GLY A 315 -7.67 -21.79 7.79
N MET A 316 -8.90 -22.31 7.75
CA MET A 316 -10.09 -21.46 7.66
C MET A 316 -10.18 -20.48 8.84
N ILE A 317 -10.31 -19.18 8.54
CA ILE A 317 -10.53 -18.13 9.53
C ILE A 317 -11.92 -17.54 9.33
N PHE A 318 -12.69 -17.44 10.41
CA PHE A 318 -13.94 -16.70 10.44
C PHE A 318 -13.72 -15.30 11.03
N ARG A 319 -14.19 -14.26 10.35
CA ARG A 319 -14.16 -12.87 10.81
C ARG A 319 -15.56 -12.28 10.80
N LEU A 320 -15.91 -11.59 11.87
CA LEU A 320 -17.14 -10.83 12.03
C LEU A 320 -16.79 -9.41 12.46
N GLY A 321 -17.44 -8.42 11.85
CA GLY A 321 -17.42 -7.05 12.35
C GLY A 321 -18.78 -6.40 12.26
N ILE A 322 -19.09 -5.60 13.27
CA ILE A 322 -20.36 -4.89 13.41
C ILE A 322 -20.05 -3.43 13.67
N TYR A 323 -20.75 -2.54 12.98
CA TYR A 323 -20.67 -1.11 13.17
C TYR A 323 -22.08 -0.53 13.19
N TRP A 324 -22.42 0.19 14.25
CA TRP A 324 -23.75 0.74 14.43
C TRP A 324 -23.68 2.18 14.94
N VAL A 325 -24.24 3.10 14.15
CA VAL A 325 -24.51 4.46 14.60
C VAL A 325 -25.89 4.51 15.23
N PHE A 326 -25.93 4.82 16.52
CA PHE A 326 -27.16 5.17 17.22
C PHE A 326 -27.46 6.64 16.93
N VAL A 327 -28.64 6.88 16.36
CA VAL A 327 -29.19 8.22 16.17
C VAL A 327 -30.38 8.30 17.11
N ASN A 328 -30.37 9.31 17.99
CA ASN A 328 -31.42 9.54 18.96
C ASN A 328 -32.65 10.17 18.28
#